data_AF-V5I7C4-F1
#
_entry.id   AF-V5I7C4-F1
#
_cell.length_a   1.000
_cell.length_b   1.000
_cell.length_c   1.000
_cell.angle_alpha   90.00
_cell.angle_beta   90.00
_cell.angle_gamma   90.00
#
_symmetry.space_group_name_H-M   'P 1'
#
loop_
_entity.id
_entity.type
_entity.pdbx_description
1 polymer ?
#
loop_
_entity_poly.entity_id
_entity_poly.type
_entity_poly.pdbx_seq_one_letter_code
_entity_poly.pdbx_strand_id
1 'polypeptide(L)'
;MTIATRGQGITGDTIEAQSPVPGPSESTVDELQNENSEPDFPRDKLALLDEKISNLRWVVPVLPDQELECLLKVSIDLARKNLDTRSEACQRFFREGLTVSFTKILTDDAVSSWKPNIHSCIYQNCLKLIELCVAKLPQDWFPLLDLLAMVLNPNN
;
A
#
# COMPACT_ATOMS: atom_id res chain seq x y z
N MET A 1 -75.63 -23.66 27.57
CA MET A 1 -76.83 -23.49 26.75
C MET A 1 -76.49 -22.49 25.66
N THR A 2 -76.28 -22.96 24.42
CA THR A 2 -77.21 -22.79 23.26
C THR A 2 -77.09 -21.35 22.70
N ILE A 3 -76.93 -21.02 21.42
CA ILE A 3 -77.20 -21.71 20.14
C ILE A 3 -76.34 -21.04 19.04
N ALA A 4 -76.02 -21.78 17.97
CA ALA A 4 -75.69 -21.27 16.62
C ALA A 4 -76.81 -20.37 16.04
N THR A 5 -76.66 -19.63 14.93
CA THR A 5 -76.96 -20.02 13.51
C THR A 5 -76.63 -18.77 12.64
N ARG A 6 -75.73 -18.80 11.63
CA ARG A 6 -75.88 -19.16 10.19
C ARG A 6 -76.59 -18.11 9.28
N GLY A 7 -75.94 -17.80 8.14
CA GLY A 7 -76.57 -17.44 6.83
C GLY A 7 -76.21 -16.03 6.33
N GLN A 8 -75.22 -15.83 5.44
CA GLN A 8 -75.21 -15.96 3.96
C GLN A 8 -75.82 -14.79 3.16
N GLY A 9 -75.04 -14.26 2.20
CA GLY A 9 -75.46 -13.44 1.04
C GLY A 9 -74.39 -12.41 0.66
N ILE A 10 -73.46 -12.68 -0.28
CA ILE A 10 -73.42 -12.20 -1.71
C ILE A 10 -73.53 -10.67 -1.83
N THR A 11 -72.78 -9.88 -2.62
CA THR A 11 -71.89 -10.01 -3.79
C THR A 11 -71.40 -8.57 -4.04
N GLY A 12 -70.19 -8.36 -4.54
CA GLY A 12 -69.81 -7.03 -5.06
C GLY A 12 -68.31 -6.81 -5.17
N ASP A 13 -67.79 -7.02 -6.37
CA ASP A 13 -66.48 -6.56 -6.84
C ASP A 13 -66.20 -5.10 -6.44
N THR A 14 -64.99 -4.83 -5.94
CA THR A 14 -64.28 -3.58 -6.23
C THR A 14 -62.78 -3.82 -6.12
N ILE A 15 -62.10 -3.54 -7.23
CA ILE A 15 -60.66 -3.55 -7.42
C ILE A 15 -60.07 -2.39 -6.61
N GLU A 16 -59.17 -2.66 -5.66
CA GLU A 16 -58.29 -1.63 -5.08
C GLU A 16 -56.83 -2.09 -5.07
N ALA A 17 -56.09 -1.46 -5.99
CA ALA A 17 -54.73 -0.95 -5.90
C ALA A 17 -53.72 -1.66 -4.96
N GLN A 18 -52.74 -2.30 -5.60
CA GLN A 18 -51.43 -2.59 -5.03
C GLN A 18 -50.78 -1.31 -4.47
N SER A 19 -50.51 -1.32 -3.17
CA SER A 19 -49.49 -0.46 -2.55
C SER A 19 -48.18 -1.27 -2.47
N PRO A 20 -47.03 -0.76 -2.95
CA PRO A 20 -45.76 -1.46 -2.81
C PRO A 20 -45.23 -1.32 -1.38
N VAL A 21 -44.84 -2.45 -0.81
CA VAL A 21 -44.12 -2.56 0.47
C VAL A 21 -42.70 -2.00 0.30
N PRO A 22 -42.22 -1.07 1.14
CA PRO A 22 -40.82 -0.65 1.12
C PRO A 22 -39.96 -1.51 2.06
N GLY A 23 -38.97 -2.20 1.49
CA GLY A 23 -37.78 -2.66 2.21
C GLY A 23 -37.07 -3.86 1.56
N PRO A 24 -35.76 -4.08 1.81
CA PRO A 24 -34.75 -3.17 2.33
C PRO A 24 -33.73 -2.74 1.26
N SER A 25 -33.17 -1.57 1.55
CA SER A 25 -32.06 -0.87 0.92
C SER A 25 -30.90 -1.76 0.50
N GLU A 26 -30.37 -1.42 -0.68
CA GLU A 26 -28.94 -1.34 -0.98
C GLU A 26 -28.05 -2.40 -0.34
N SER A 27 -27.76 -3.42 -1.13
CA SER A 27 -26.55 -4.21 -1.01
C SER A 27 -25.32 -3.32 -1.22
N THR A 28 -24.95 -2.52 -0.21
CA THR A 28 -23.60 -2.04 0.03
C THR A 28 -22.80 -3.16 0.70
N VAL A 29 -22.53 -4.20 -0.09
CA VAL A 29 -21.52 -5.21 0.21
C VAL A 29 -20.19 -4.65 -0.28
N ASP A 30 -19.49 -3.88 0.55
CA ASP A 30 -18.02 -3.77 0.55
C ASP A 30 -17.60 -2.59 1.45
N GLU A 31 -17.69 -2.75 2.77
CA GLU A 31 -16.90 -1.91 3.68
C GLU A 31 -16.76 -2.52 5.09
N LEU A 32 -16.69 -3.85 5.16
CA LEU A 32 -16.04 -4.50 6.30
C LEU A 32 -14.56 -4.62 5.93
N GLN A 33 -13.80 -3.54 6.12
CA GLN A 33 -12.35 -3.63 6.18
C GLN A 33 -12.00 -4.67 7.22
N ASN A 34 -11.61 -5.85 6.76
CA ASN A 34 -11.17 -6.95 7.60
C ASN A 34 -9.91 -6.45 8.32
N GLU A 35 -10.04 -6.01 9.56
CA GLU A 35 -8.94 -5.49 10.39
C GLU A 35 -7.75 -6.45 10.47
N ASN A 36 -7.89 -7.71 10.03
CA ASN A 36 -6.85 -8.74 9.96
C ASN A 36 -6.31 -9.06 8.54
N SER A 37 -6.76 -8.41 7.46
CA SER A 37 -6.20 -8.69 6.13
C SER A 37 -4.80 -8.08 5.94
N GLU A 38 -3.87 -8.80 5.32
CA GLU A 38 -2.56 -8.25 4.95
C GLU A 38 -2.76 -7.00 4.06
N PRO A 39 -2.10 -5.86 4.34
CA PRO A 39 -2.23 -4.67 3.52
C PRO A 39 -1.57 -4.89 2.15
N ASP A 40 -2.14 -4.28 1.12
CA ASP A 40 -1.64 -4.42 -0.24
C ASP A 40 -0.22 -3.83 -0.39
N PHE A 41 0.68 -4.59 -1.01
CA PHE A 41 2.05 -4.21 -1.28
C PHE A 41 2.47 -4.76 -2.65
N PRO A 42 3.13 -3.98 -3.52
CA PRO A 42 3.37 -4.36 -4.92
C PRO A 42 4.49 -5.41 -5.03
N ARG A 43 4.13 -6.68 -4.81
CA ARG A 43 5.04 -7.84 -4.81
C ARG A 43 5.77 -8.04 -6.13
N ASP A 44 5.10 -7.80 -7.26
CA ASP A 44 5.73 -7.90 -8.58
C ASP A 44 6.87 -6.89 -8.75
N LYS A 45 6.66 -5.65 -8.30
CA LYS A 45 7.72 -4.62 -8.32
C LYS A 45 8.85 -4.96 -7.35
N LEU A 46 8.54 -5.54 -6.19
CA LEU A 46 9.55 -6.02 -5.26
C LEU A 46 10.41 -7.11 -5.89
N ALA A 47 9.81 -8.11 -6.53
CA ALA A 47 10.54 -9.19 -7.20
C ALA A 47 11.45 -8.65 -8.33
N LEU A 48 10.94 -7.71 -9.13
CA LEU A 48 11.72 -7.06 -10.18
C LEU A 48 12.87 -6.22 -9.62
N LEU A 49 12.67 -5.54 -8.48
CA LEU A 49 13.75 -4.83 -7.80
C LEU A 49 14.80 -5.81 -7.30
N ASP A 50 14.39 -6.88 -6.61
CA ASP A 50 15.27 -7.92 -6.06
C ASP A 50 16.14 -8.55 -7.17
N GLU A 51 15.56 -8.83 -8.35
CA GLU A 51 16.28 -9.30 -9.52
C GLU A 51 17.32 -8.27 -10.02
N LYS A 52 16.94 -6.99 -10.10
CA LYS A 52 17.84 -5.93 -10.56
C LYS A 52 18.99 -5.69 -9.58
N ILE A 53 18.72 -5.69 -8.28
CA ILE A 53 19.73 -5.41 -7.25
C ILE A 53 20.63 -6.61 -6.94
N SER A 54 20.20 -7.85 -7.21
CA SER A 54 21.05 -9.04 -7.05
C SER A 54 22.10 -9.19 -8.15
N ASN A 55 21.92 -8.51 -9.30
CA ASN A 55 22.89 -8.52 -10.39
C ASN A 55 24.08 -7.59 -10.13
N LEU A 56 25.31 -8.10 -10.33
CA LEU A 56 26.57 -7.36 -10.09
C LEU A 56 26.85 -6.23 -11.08
N ARG A 57 26.30 -6.30 -12.30
CA ARG A 57 26.53 -5.32 -13.37
C ARG A 57 25.35 -4.39 -13.63
N TRP A 58 24.26 -4.55 -12.88
CA TRP A 58 23.00 -3.90 -13.23
C TRP A 58 22.72 -2.66 -12.38
N VAL A 59 22.17 -1.65 -13.06
CA VAL A 59 21.86 -0.33 -12.54
C VAL A 59 20.53 -0.37 -11.78
N VAL A 60 20.53 0.11 -10.54
CA VAL A 60 19.30 0.23 -9.73
C VAL A 60 18.28 1.13 -10.46
N PRO A 61 17.00 0.72 -10.57
CA PRO A 61 15.98 1.48 -11.26
C PRO A 61 15.58 2.75 -10.50
N VAL A 62 16.27 3.87 -10.76
CA VAL A 62 16.05 5.15 -10.07
C VAL A 62 15.10 6.10 -10.79
N LEU A 63 14.67 5.78 -12.02
CA LEU A 63 13.80 6.67 -12.79
C LEU A 63 12.37 6.70 -12.20
N PRO A 64 11.59 7.75 -12.52
CA PRO A 64 10.24 7.89 -12.00
C PRO A 64 9.35 6.69 -12.34
N ASP A 65 8.43 6.37 -11.41
CA ASP A 65 7.43 5.30 -11.51
C ASP A 65 7.99 3.88 -11.71
N GLN A 66 9.31 3.71 -11.54
CA GLN A 66 9.97 2.42 -11.48
C GLN A 66 9.83 1.77 -10.10
N GLU A 67 10.41 0.59 -9.95
CA GLU A 67 10.18 -0.29 -8.82
C GLU A 67 10.57 0.39 -7.49
N LEU A 68 11.75 1.01 -7.41
CA LEU A 68 12.24 1.62 -6.17
C LEU A 68 11.31 2.75 -5.70
N GLU A 69 10.92 3.67 -6.59
CA GLU A 69 10.05 4.79 -6.20
C GLU A 69 8.65 4.30 -5.80
N CYS A 70 8.07 3.36 -6.55
CA CYS A 70 6.77 2.79 -6.21
C CYS A 70 6.78 2.09 -4.83
N LEU A 71 7.82 1.29 -4.56
CA LEU A 71 7.97 0.59 -3.28
C LEU A 71 8.16 1.57 -2.12
N LEU A 72 8.92 2.64 -2.31
CA LEU A 72 9.07 3.72 -1.33
C LEU A 72 7.73 4.40 -1.01
N LYS A 73 6.97 4.79 -2.04
CA LYS A 73 5.65 5.45 -1.86
C LYS A 73 4.70 4.59 -1.02
N VAL A 74 4.52 3.32 -1.39
CA VAL A 74 3.64 2.40 -0.65
C VAL A 74 4.17 2.14 0.76
N SER A 75 5.49 1.99 0.92
CA SER A 75 6.11 1.79 2.23
C SER A 75 5.87 2.95 3.19
N ILE A 76 5.98 4.19 2.71
CA ILE A 76 5.71 5.40 3.51
C ILE A 76 4.26 5.42 3.95
N ASP A 77 3.32 5.12 3.04
CA ASP A 77 1.89 5.10 3.35
C ASP A 77 1.55 4.02 4.39
N LEU A 78 2.14 2.83 4.28
CA LEU A 78 1.97 1.76 5.26
C LEU A 78 2.61 2.11 6.61
N ALA A 79 3.81 2.69 6.61
CA ALA A 79 4.50 3.11 7.82
C ALA A 79 3.71 4.17 8.60
N ARG A 80 3.14 5.16 7.89
CA ARG A 80 2.27 6.19 8.50
C ARG A 80 1.02 5.60 9.15
N LYS A 81 0.48 4.53 8.58
CA LYS A 81 -0.68 3.80 9.10
C LYS A 81 -0.31 2.74 10.15
N ASN A 82 0.99 2.55 10.43
CA ASN A 82 1.52 1.45 11.25
C ASN A 82 1.09 0.05 10.75
N LEU A 83 0.86 -0.08 9.44
CA LEU A 83 0.47 -1.33 8.79
C LEU A 83 1.66 -2.03 8.13
N ASP A 84 2.83 -1.40 8.07
CA ASP A 84 4.04 -1.94 7.44
C ASP A 84 4.48 -3.27 8.05
N THR A 85 4.28 -3.48 9.36
CA THR A 85 4.64 -4.70 10.08
C THR A 85 3.75 -5.90 9.73
N ARG A 86 2.56 -5.64 9.17
CA ARG A 86 1.61 -6.68 8.77
C ARG A 86 1.88 -7.22 7.37
N SER A 87 2.63 -6.48 6.53
CA SER A 87 3.04 -6.94 5.21
C SER A 87 4.45 -7.52 5.24
N GLU A 88 4.55 -8.82 4.98
CA GLU A 88 5.84 -9.51 4.94
C GLU A 88 6.72 -8.97 3.80
N ALA A 89 6.10 -8.64 2.65
CA ALA A 89 6.77 -8.04 1.51
C ALA A 89 7.34 -6.64 1.83
N CYS A 90 6.60 -5.79 2.56
CA CYS A 90 7.09 -4.48 2.99
C CYS A 90 8.29 -4.61 3.95
N GLN A 91 8.19 -5.53 4.92
CA GLN A 91 9.28 -5.79 5.85
C GLN A 91 10.52 -6.36 5.16
N ARG A 92 10.35 -7.23 4.17
CA ARG A 92 11.44 -7.73 3.33
C ARG A 92 12.11 -6.60 2.55
N PHE A 93 11.33 -5.70 1.96
CA PHE A 93 11.86 -4.52 1.30
C PHE A 93 12.73 -3.67 2.26
N PHE A 94 12.32 -3.46 3.51
CA PHE A 94 13.13 -2.71 4.48
C PHE A 94 14.44 -3.39 4.85
N ARG A 95 14.43 -4.73 5.02
CA ARG A 95 15.62 -5.47 5.44
C ARG A 95 16.65 -5.62 4.34
N GLU A 96 16.19 -5.87 3.11
CA GLU A 96 17.06 -6.32 2.02
C GLU A 96 17.06 -5.30 0.88
N GLY A 97 15.90 -5.04 0.29
CA GLY A 97 15.77 -4.24 -0.92
C GLY A 97 16.24 -2.80 -0.76
N LEU A 98 15.86 -2.15 0.34
CA LEU A 98 16.09 -0.74 0.61
C LEU A 98 17.58 -0.45 0.81
N THR A 99 18.23 -1.17 1.73
CA THR A 99 19.64 -0.96 2.05
C THR A 99 20.54 -1.21 0.85
N VAL A 100 20.32 -2.32 0.13
CA VAL A 100 21.12 -2.66 -1.05
C VAL A 100 20.92 -1.65 -2.17
N SER A 101 19.68 -1.21 -2.41
CA SER A 101 19.39 -0.19 -3.44
C SER A 101 20.13 1.12 -3.16
N PHE A 102 20.04 1.65 -1.94
CA PHE A 102 20.66 2.93 -1.59
C PHE A 102 22.19 2.85 -1.52
N THR A 103 22.73 1.74 -1.02
CA THR A 103 24.18 1.51 -1.04
C THR A 103 24.69 1.57 -2.49
N LYS A 104 24.07 0.82 -3.40
CA LYS A 104 24.49 0.80 -4.80
C LYS A 104 24.39 2.16 -5.48
N ILE A 105 23.32 2.93 -5.28
CA ILE A 105 23.18 4.23 -5.98
C ILE A 105 23.99 5.37 -5.36
N LEU A 106 24.43 5.24 -4.10
CA LEU A 106 25.18 6.28 -3.41
C LEU A 106 26.68 6.01 -3.35
N THR A 107 27.13 4.77 -3.55
CA THR A 107 28.56 4.42 -3.47
C THR A 107 29.14 3.87 -4.76
N ASP A 108 28.36 3.75 -5.83
CA ASP A 108 28.87 3.28 -7.12
C ASP A 108 29.56 4.43 -7.87
N ASP A 109 30.86 4.26 -8.12
CA ASP A 109 31.71 5.22 -8.82
C ASP A 109 31.10 5.69 -10.17
N ALA A 110 30.36 4.82 -10.85
CA ALA A 110 29.74 5.14 -12.13
C ALA A 110 28.64 6.20 -12.01
N VAL A 111 28.03 6.37 -10.83
CA VAL A 111 26.93 7.32 -10.61
C VAL A 111 27.39 8.75 -10.87
N SER A 112 28.65 9.08 -10.56
CA SER A 112 29.25 10.40 -10.83
C SER A 112 29.23 10.78 -12.33
N SER A 113 29.16 9.79 -13.22
CA SER A 113 29.14 9.96 -14.68
C SER A 113 27.74 10.02 -15.28
N TRP A 114 26.70 9.86 -14.46
CA TRP A 114 25.33 9.82 -14.94
C TRP A 114 24.81 11.20 -15.31
N LYS A 115 23.74 11.22 -16.10
CA LYS A 115 23.15 12.49 -16.56
C LYS A 115 22.51 13.23 -15.39
N PRO A 116 22.54 14.57 -15.36
CA PRO A 116 21.94 15.38 -14.28
C PRO A 116 20.48 15.06 -13.97
N ASN A 117 19.68 14.70 -14.97
CA ASN A 117 18.29 14.30 -14.77
C ASN A 117 18.16 13.01 -13.95
N ILE A 118 19.14 12.10 -14.02
CA ILE A 118 19.18 10.88 -13.22
C ILE A 118 19.54 11.21 -11.77
N HIS A 119 20.50 12.12 -11.55
CA HIS A 119 20.80 12.65 -10.21
C HIS A 119 19.57 13.28 -9.55
N SER A 120 18.77 14.04 -10.29
CA SER A 120 17.48 14.56 -9.78
C SER A 120 16.56 13.44 -9.31
N CYS A 121 16.51 12.30 -10.02
CA CYS A 121 15.68 11.16 -9.61
C CYS A 121 16.24 10.47 -8.35
N ILE A 122 17.56 10.31 -8.25
CA ILE A 122 18.22 9.81 -7.04
C ILE A 122 17.89 10.69 -5.85
N TYR A 123 18.04 12.02 -6.01
CA TYR A 123 17.70 12.99 -4.97
C TYR A 123 16.24 12.86 -4.52
N GLN A 124 15.29 12.72 -5.45
CA GLN A 124 13.88 12.50 -5.11
C GLN A 124 13.64 11.19 -4.34
N ASN A 125 14.40 10.12 -4.63
CA ASN A 125 14.33 8.88 -3.86
C ASN A 125 14.96 9.03 -2.47
N CYS A 126 16.05 9.79 -2.32
CA CYS A 126 16.63 10.12 -1.02
C CYS A 126 15.64 10.90 -0.13
N LEU A 127 14.90 11.86 -0.69
CA LEU A 127 13.87 12.59 0.06
C LEU A 127 12.78 11.64 0.58
N LYS A 128 12.32 10.69 -0.25
CA LYS A 128 11.34 9.68 0.16
C LYS A 128 11.90 8.73 1.23
N LEU A 129 13.17 8.34 1.13
CA LEU A 129 13.81 7.54 2.18
C LEU A 129 13.84 8.31 3.51
N ILE A 130 14.21 9.59 3.49
CA ILE A 130 14.17 10.43 4.71
C ILE A 130 12.75 10.50 5.27
N GLU A 131 11.74 10.69 4.41
CA GLU A 131 10.33 10.69 4.81
C GLU A 131 9.92 9.36 5.48
N LEU A 132 10.34 8.22 4.91
CA LEU A 132 10.13 6.90 5.50
C LEU A 132 10.81 6.77 6.86
N CYS A 133 12.07 7.20 6.99
CA CYS A 133 12.79 7.14 8.27
C CYS A 133 12.11 7.99 9.34
N VAL A 134 11.62 9.18 8.99
CA VAL A 134 10.85 10.04 9.90
C VAL A 134 9.55 9.35 10.33
N ALA A 135 8.82 8.72 9.41
CA ALA A 135 7.60 7.98 9.73
C ALA A 135 7.85 6.79 10.67
N LYS A 136 9.03 6.16 10.56
CA LYS A 136 9.44 4.99 11.36
C LYS A 136 10.20 5.33 12.64
N LEU A 137 10.55 6.60 12.86
CA LEU A 137 11.32 7.05 14.01
C LEU A 137 10.67 6.68 15.37
N PRO A 138 9.34 6.76 15.56
CA PRO A 138 8.72 6.41 16.83
C PRO A 138 8.82 4.92 17.20
N GLN A 139 9.16 4.04 16.25
CA GLN A 139 9.32 2.60 16.48
C GLN A 139 10.79 2.16 16.60
N ASP A 140 11.73 3.11 16.67
CA ASP A 140 13.17 2.86 16.82
C ASP A 140 13.72 1.83 15.82
N TRP A 141 13.34 1.96 14.54
CA TRP A 141 13.79 1.03 13.51
C TRP A 141 15.24 1.28 13.10
N PHE A 142 16.19 0.72 13.86
CA PHE A 142 17.63 0.95 13.71
C PHE A 142 18.18 0.81 12.29
N PRO A 143 17.80 -0.18 11.45
CA PRO A 143 18.32 -0.29 10.08
C PRO A 143 18.07 0.95 9.21
N LEU A 144 17.00 1.72 9.47
CA LEU A 144 16.70 2.96 8.75
C LEU A 144 17.58 4.13 9.21
N LEU A 145 18.10 4.08 10.44
CA LEU A 145 19.04 5.07 10.96
C LEU A 145 20.42 4.94 10.32
N ASP A 146 20.89 3.71 10.08
CA ASP A 146 22.13 3.45 9.34
C ASP A 146 22.03 3.99 7.90
N LEU A 147 20.85 3.83 7.28
CA LEU A 147 20.56 4.40 5.96
C LEU A 147 20.54 5.94 5.97
N LEU A 148 20.01 6.57 7.02
CA LEU A 148 20.08 8.03 7.17
C LEU A 148 21.53 8.51 7.24
N ALA A 149 22.40 7.82 7.99
CA ALA A 149 23.81 8.16 8.06
C ALA A 149 24.48 8.10 6.68
N MET A 150 24.12 7.10 5.86
CA MET A 150 24.62 6.95 4.49
C MET A 150 24.13 8.06 3.55
N VAL A 151 22.82 8.38 3.57
CA VAL A 151 22.21 9.39 2.71
C VAL A 151 22.68 10.80 3.04
N LEU A 152 22.97 11.08 4.30
CA LEU A 152 23.40 12.41 4.77
C LEU A 152 24.93 12.58 4.79
N ASN A 153 25.70 11.57 4.38
CA ASN A 153 27.15 11.67 4.30
C ASN A 153 27.58 12.45 3.03
N PRO A 154 28.19 13.64 3.15
CA PRO A 154 28.61 14.44 2.00
C PRO A 154 29.80 13.86 1.23
N ASN A 155 30.43 12.79 1.74
CA ASN A 155 31.55 12.12 1.10
C ASN A 155 31.14 10.89 0.27
N ASN A 156 29.85 10.52 0.29
CA ASN A 156 29.27 9.56 -0.64
C ASN A 156 28.81 10.32 -1.88
#